data_AF-A0A7L4KFD1-F1
#
_entry.id   AF-A0A7L4KFD1-F1
#
_cell.length_a   1.000
_cell.length_b   1.000
_cell.length_c   1.000
_cell.angle_alpha   90.00
_cell.angle_beta   90.00
_cell.angle_gamma   90.00
#
_symmetry.space_group_name_H-M   'P 1'
#
loop_
_entity.id
_entity.type
_entity.pdbx_description
1 polymer ?
#
loop_
_entity_poly.entity_id
_entity_poly.type
_entity_poly.pdbx_seq_one_letter_code
_entity_poly.pdbx_strand_id
1 'polypeptide(L)'
;MFRELMVVIRIWGLLKPSCLPVYTATSDTQDSMSLLFRLLTKLWLCCREENHITEPDDTLIDECCLLPSQLLIPNIDWLPINDGIISKLQNKQLVRLQFGKAPGLVGHTVSSQYDAFVRAPGQPKIDHLRRLHLGAYPTEECKSCTR
;
A
#
# COMPACT_ATOMS: atom_id res chain seq x y z
N MET A 1 -2.04 -13.90 7.35
CA MET A 1 -0.70 -13.28 7.55
C MET A 1 -0.77 -11.85 8.07
N PHE A 2 -1.59 -10.96 7.48
CA PHE A 2 -1.68 -9.56 7.96
C PHE A 2 -2.28 -9.44 9.37
N ARG A 3 -3.29 -10.24 9.69
CA ARG A 3 -3.90 -10.31 11.02
C ARG A 3 -2.88 -10.69 12.10
N GLU A 4 -2.07 -11.71 11.82
CA GLU A 4 -1.02 -12.20 12.71
C GLU A 4 0.08 -11.15 12.88
N LEU A 5 0.46 -10.47 11.80
CA LEU A 5 1.42 -9.37 11.85
C LEU A 5 0.92 -8.23 12.76
N MET A 6 -0.36 -7.86 12.70
CA MET A 6 -0.92 -6.84 13.59
C MET A 6 -0.82 -7.23 15.08
N VAL A 7 -0.99 -8.51 15.40
CA VAL A 7 -0.81 -9.01 16.78
C VAL A 7 0.65 -8.87 17.19
N VAL A 8 1.59 -9.27 16.33
CA VAL A 8 3.03 -9.15 16.61
C VAL A 8 3.43 -7.68 16.81
N ILE A 9 2.95 -6.77 15.96
CA ILE A 9 3.16 -5.32 16.10
C ILE A 9 2.61 -4.83 17.44
N ARG A 10 1.42 -5.26 17.86
CA ARG A 10 0.82 -4.86 19.14
C ARG A 10 1.66 -5.34 20.32
N ILE A 11 2.15 -6.58 20.28
CA ILE A 11 3.04 -7.14 21.31
C ILE A 11 4.34 -6.36 21.39
N TRP A 12 4.99 -6.07 20.26
CA TRP A 12 6.21 -5.25 20.25
C TRP A 12 5.97 -3.82 20.72
N GLY A 13 4.80 -3.27 20.45
CA GLY A 13 4.37 -1.96 20.96
C GLY A 13 4.30 -1.88 22.48
N LEU A 14 4.04 -3.01 23.17
CA LEU A 14 4.07 -3.06 24.64
C LEU A 14 5.49 -2.87 25.19
N LEU A 15 6.51 -3.29 24.44
CA LEU A 15 7.92 -3.13 24.80
C LEU A 15 8.47 -1.77 24.37
N LYS A 16 8.10 -1.31 23.17
CA LYS A 16 8.58 -0.06 22.59
C LYS A 16 7.44 0.61 21.81
N PRO A 17 6.87 1.72 22.32
CA PRO A 17 5.74 2.40 21.67
C PRO A 17 6.03 2.86 20.25
N SER A 18 7.30 3.15 19.91
CA SER A 18 7.70 3.55 18.55
C SER A 18 7.58 2.43 17.50
N CYS A 19 7.31 1.18 17.92
CA CYS A 19 7.03 0.08 17.01
C CYS A 19 5.56 0.05 16.58
N LEU A 20 4.69 0.85 17.21
CA LEU A 20 3.31 0.97 16.80
C LEU A 20 3.19 1.87 15.57
N PRO A 21 2.33 1.50 14.60
CA PRO A 21 1.97 2.39 13.52
C PRO A 21 1.30 3.65 14.07
N VAL A 22 1.64 4.79 13.47
CA VAL A 22 1.05 6.08 13.78
C VAL A 22 -0.15 6.28 12.86
N TYR A 23 -1.34 6.40 13.45
CA TYR A 23 -2.56 6.72 12.75
C TYR A 23 -3.01 8.13 13.12
N THR A 24 -3.59 8.83 12.15
CA THR A 24 -4.35 10.05 12.45
C THR A 24 -5.82 9.67 12.49
N ALA A 25 -6.34 9.42 13.70
CA ALA A 25 -7.75 9.13 13.89
C ALA A 25 -8.56 10.43 13.95
N THR A 26 -9.81 10.41 13.47
CA THR A 26 -10.71 11.57 13.59
C THR A 26 -11.37 11.68 14.97
N SER A 27 -11.13 10.69 15.86
CA SER A 27 -11.59 10.64 17.24
C SER A 27 -10.48 10.19 18.19
N ASP A 28 -10.28 10.92 19.29
CA ASP A 28 -9.26 10.66 20.31
C ASP A 28 -9.48 9.35 21.08
N THR A 29 -10.72 8.84 21.10
CA THR A 29 -11.08 7.60 21.82
C THR A 29 -10.96 6.35 20.96
N GLN A 30 -10.64 6.49 19.67
CA GLN A 30 -10.64 5.38 18.72
C GLN A 30 -9.34 4.58 18.76
N ASP A 31 -9.40 3.33 19.23
CA ASP A 31 -8.29 2.37 19.06
C ASP A 31 -8.23 1.90 17.60
N SER A 32 -7.38 2.58 16.83
CA SER A 32 -7.14 2.37 15.41
C SER A 32 -6.69 0.94 15.09
N MET A 33 -5.81 0.37 15.93
CA MET A 33 -5.31 -1.01 15.76
C MET A 33 -6.42 -2.03 16.01
N SER A 34 -7.23 -1.80 17.04
CA SER A 34 -8.36 -2.66 17.36
C SER A 34 -9.42 -2.65 16.25
N LEU A 35 -9.76 -1.46 15.72
CA LEU A 35 -10.70 -1.31 14.61
C LEU A 35 -10.24 -2.09 13.37
N LEU A 36 -9.00 -1.87 12.93
CA LEU A 36 -8.43 -2.56 11.78
C LEU A 36 -8.41 -4.08 11.98
N PHE A 37 -7.98 -4.55 13.16
CA PHE A 37 -7.93 -5.96 13.48
C PHE A 37 -9.33 -6.60 13.45
N ARG A 38 -10.35 -5.90 13.97
CA ARG A 38 -11.75 -6.35 13.95
C ARG A 38 -12.25 -6.55 12.53
N LEU A 39 -12.08 -5.55 11.67
CA LEU A 39 -12.57 -5.58 10.28
C LEU A 39 -11.84 -6.67 9.47
N LEU A 40 -10.52 -6.78 9.62
CA LEU A 40 -9.73 -7.84 8.98
C LEU A 40 -10.13 -9.23 9.46
N THR A 41 -10.44 -9.39 10.75
CA THR A 41 -10.87 -10.67 11.29
C THR A 41 -12.25 -11.05 10.74
N LYS A 42 -13.20 -10.11 10.69
CA LYS A 42 -14.52 -10.34 10.07
C LYS A 42 -14.35 -10.75 8.59
N LEU A 43 -13.58 -9.99 7.83
CA LEU A 43 -13.31 -10.29 6.42
C LEU A 43 -12.62 -11.65 6.22
N TRP A 44 -11.64 -11.97 7.06
CA TRP A 44 -10.95 -13.25 6.99
C TRP A 44 -11.88 -14.43 7.27
N LEU A 45 -12.83 -14.29 8.20
CA LEU A 45 -13.82 -15.32 8.48
C LEU A 45 -14.71 -15.59 7.26
N CYS A 46 -15.13 -14.55 6.54
CA CYS A 46 -15.89 -14.66 5.29
C CYS A 46 -15.12 -15.45 4.20
N CYS A 47 -13.80 -15.25 4.12
CA CYS A 47 -12.97 -15.85 3.07
C CYS A 47 -12.36 -17.22 3.42
N ARG A 48 -12.45 -17.67 4.68
CA ARG A 48 -11.74 -18.88 5.13
C ARG A 48 -12.43 -20.19 4.74
N GLU A 49 -13.75 -20.17 4.54
CA GLU A 49 -14.49 -21.40 4.23
C GLU A 49 -14.28 -21.80 2.76
N GLU A 50 -13.44 -22.81 2.56
CA GLU A 50 -12.96 -23.30 1.26
C GLU A 50 -14.08 -23.80 0.33
N ASN A 51 -15.27 -24.09 0.87
CA ASN A 51 -16.43 -24.60 0.13
C ASN A 51 -17.55 -23.57 -0.07
N HIS A 52 -17.47 -22.40 0.57
CA HIS A 52 -18.46 -21.33 0.43
C HIS A 52 -17.77 -19.99 0.75
N ILE A 53 -17.40 -19.24 -0.29
CA ILE A 53 -17.07 -17.83 -0.11
C ILE A 53 -18.37 -17.18 0.38
N THR A 54 -18.43 -16.90 1.68
CA THR A 54 -19.58 -16.19 2.25
C THR A 54 -19.35 -14.73 1.93
N GLU A 55 -20.26 -14.12 1.17
CA GLU A 55 -20.15 -12.69 0.89
C GLU A 55 -20.13 -11.89 2.20
N PRO A 56 -19.29 -10.85 2.31
CA PRO A 56 -19.31 -9.97 3.45
C PRO A 56 -20.70 -9.33 3.56
N ASP A 57 -21.22 -9.24 4.78
CA ASP A 57 -22.51 -8.59 5.00
C ASP A 57 -22.42 -7.08 4.73
N ASP A 58 -23.55 -6.47 4.38
CA ASP A 58 -23.62 -5.02 4.08
C ASP A 58 -23.04 -4.18 5.23
N THR A 59 -23.20 -4.64 6.47
CA THR A 59 -22.67 -3.93 7.64
C THR A 59 -21.14 -3.88 7.65
N LEU A 60 -20.45 -4.98 7.32
CA LEU A 60 -18.99 -5.00 7.20
C LEU A 60 -18.51 -4.13 6.06
N ILE A 61 -19.24 -4.15 4.93
CA ILE A 61 -18.93 -3.32 3.77
C ILE A 61 -19.02 -1.83 4.15
N ASP A 62 -20.11 -1.43 4.80
CA ASP A 62 -20.32 -0.05 5.26
C ASP A 62 -19.23 0.39 6.24
N GLU A 63 -18.88 -0.44 7.23
CA GLU A 63 -17.79 -0.14 8.16
C GLU A 63 -16.44 0.05 7.42
N CYS A 64 -16.17 -0.76 6.39
CA CYS A 64 -14.96 -0.64 5.59
C CYS A 64 -14.97 0.63 4.72
N CYS A 65 -16.12 1.02 4.17
CA CYS A 65 -16.28 2.25 3.40
C CYS A 65 -16.08 3.51 4.25
N LEU A 66 -16.34 3.44 5.55
CA LEU A 66 -16.14 4.55 6.49
C LEU A 66 -14.69 4.71 6.97
N LEU A 67 -13.83 3.70 6.77
CA LEU A 67 -12.44 3.72 7.24
C LEU A 67 -11.65 4.97 6.84
N PRO A 68 -11.69 5.46 5.58
CA PRO A 68 -10.95 6.66 5.18
C PRO A 68 -11.37 7.92 5.96
N SER A 69 -12.61 7.95 6.46
CA SER A 69 -13.14 9.05 7.29
C SER A 69 -12.79 8.89 8.77
N GLN A 70 -12.38 7.69 9.20
CA GLN A 70 -12.06 7.36 10.60
C GLN A 70 -10.56 7.32 10.86
N LEU A 71 -9.77 6.95 9.84
CA LEU A 71 -8.34 6.71 9.91
C LEU A 71 -7.64 7.29 8.69
N LEU A 72 -6.91 8.38 8.92
CA LEU A 72 -6.00 8.96 7.94
C LEU A 72 -4.64 8.26 8.05
N ILE A 73 -4.23 7.64 6.95
CA ILE A 73 -2.89 7.08 6.80
C ILE A 73 -1.98 8.23 6.38
N PRO A 74 -0.91 8.55 7.14
CA PRO A 74 0.04 9.57 6.73
C PRO A 74 0.62 9.19 5.37
N ASN A 75 0.74 10.18 4.47
CA ASN A 75 1.34 9.94 3.17
C ASN A 75 2.80 9.48 3.39
N ILE A 76 3.14 8.31 2.86
CA ILE A 76 4.49 7.78 3.01
C ILE A 76 5.35 8.38 1.88
N ASP A 77 5.67 9.66 2.01
CA ASP A 77 6.52 10.41 1.07
C ASP A 77 7.94 9.82 0.94
N TRP A 78 8.28 8.86 1.81
CA TRP A 78 9.59 8.21 1.90
C TRP A 78 9.69 6.89 1.13
N LEU A 79 8.56 6.30 0.70
CA LEU A 79 8.63 5.09 -0.11
C LEU A 79 9.19 5.46 -1.49
N PRO A 80 10.18 4.71 -2.01
CA PRO A 80 10.59 4.90 -3.39
C PRO A 80 9.35 4.77 -4.27
N ILE A 81 9.24 5.70 -5.21
CA ILE A 81 8.14 5.76 -6.18
C ILE A 81 7.97 4.37 -6.78
N ASN A 82 6.71 3.91 -6.85
CA ASN A 82 6.40 2.58 -7.35
C ASN A 82 6.51 2.55 -8.88
N ASP A 83 7.73 2.72 -9.39
CA ASP A 83 8.13 2.44 -10.77
C ASP A 83 8.30 0.90 -10.98
N GLY A 84 7.93 0.11 -9.97
CA GLY A 84 8.00 -1.34 -9.97
C GLY A 84 6.78 -1.98 -10.63
N ILE A 85 6.99 -3.14 -11.25
CA ILE A 85 5.91 -3.97 -11.78
C ILE A 85 5.46 -4.90 -10.66
N ILE A 86 4.25 -4.70 -10.14
CA ILE A 86 3.62 -5.64 -9.19
C ILE A 86 2.68 -6.55 -9.99
N SER A 87 3.06 -7.82 -10.16
CA SER A 87 2.17 -8.82 -10.75
C SER A 87 1.31 -9.47 -9.65
N LYS A 88 -0.01 -9.57 -9.88
CA LYS A 88 -0.87 -10.38 -9.02
C LYS A 88 -0.49 -11.85 -9.21
N LEU A 89 -0.19 -12.55 -8.11
CA LEU A 89 0.19 -13.98 -8.09
C LEU A 89 -0.79 -14.90 -8.84
N GLN A 90 -2.04 -14.46 -9.01
CA GLN A 90 -3.10 -15.22 -9.67
C GLN A 90 -3.00 -15.24 -11.21
N ASN A 91 -2.27 -14.32 -11.85
CA ASN A 91 -2.22 -14.24 -13.30
C ASN A 91 -0.91 -14.84 -13.85
N LYS A 92 -1.00 -16.02 -14.47
CA LYS A 92 0.14 -16.77 -15.05
C LYS A 92 0.74 -16.13 -16.32
N GLN A 93 0.49 -14.85 -16.59
CA GLN A 93 1.09 -14.19 -17.73
C GLN A 93 2.57 -13.91 -17.47
N LEU A 94 3.43 -14.60 -18.20
CA LEU A 94 4.87 -14.34 -18.25
C LEU A 94 5.10 -12.94 -18.83
N VAL A 95 5.48 -12.00 -17.97
CA VAL A 95 5.95 -10.68 -18.41
C VAL A 95 7.39 -10.82 -18.88
N ARG A 96 7.62 -10.69 -20.20
CA ARG A 96 8.97 -10.68 -20.77
C ARG A 96 9.56 -9.28 -20.64
N LEU A 97 10.51 -9.12 -19.73
CA LEU A 97 11.25 -7.88 -19.53
C LEU A 97 12.51 -7.88 -20.41
N GLN A 98 12.83 -6.73 -21.02
CA GLN A 98 14.08 -6.52 -21.75
C GLN A 98 14.78 -5.30 -21.15
N PHE A 99 16.09 -5.45 -20.87
CA PHE A 99 16.91 -4.34 -20.38
C PHE A 99 16.79 -3.12 -21.31
N GLY A 100 16.55 -1.94 -20.72
CA GLY A 100 16.39 -0.69 -21.46
C GLY A 100 15.08 -0.53 -22.24
N LYS A 101 14.12 -1.46 -22.14
CA LYS A 101 12.79 -1.30 -22.74
C LYS A 101 11.70 -1.29 -21.69
N ALA A 102 10.84 -0.27 -21.75
CA ALA A 102 9.61 -0.26 -20.97
C ALA A 102 8.76 -1.50 -21.34
N PRO A 103 8.18 -2.20 -20.35
CA PRO A 103 7.33 -3.34 -20.65
C PRO A 103 6.09 -2.87 -21.39
N GLY A 104 5.74 -3.55 -22.48
CA GLY A 104 4.47 -3.34 -23.18
C GLY A 104 3.31 -3.90 -22.35
N LEU A 105 2.94 -3.23 -21.27
CA LEU A 105 1.78 -3.59 -20.45
C LEU A 105 0.51 -3.20 -21.21
N VAL A 106 0.02 -4.11 -22.05
CA VAL A 106 -1.32 -4.02 -22.63
C VAL A 106 -2.32 -4.32 -21.51
N GLY A 107 -2.99 -3.28 -20.98
CA GLY A 107 -4.18 -3.48 -20.15
C GLY A 107 -4.17 -2.86 -18.74
N HIS A 108 -3.12 -2.16 -18.32
CA HIS A 108 -3.24 -1.29 -17.15
C HIS A 108 -3.77 0.08 -17.60
N THR A 109 -5.06 0.13 -17.95
CA THR A 109 -5.80 1.38 -17.74
C THR A 109 -5.67 1.69 -16.26
N VAL A 110 -5.16 2.87 -15.94
CA VAL A 110 -5.08 3.43 -14.60
C VAL A 110 -6.52 3.65 -14.12
N SER A 111 -7.24 2.57 -13.83
CA SER A 111 -8.53 2.62 -13.18
C SER A 111 -8.27 2.42 -11.71
N SER A 112 -8.20 3.56 -11.02
CA SER A 112 -8.81 3.76 -9.71
C SER A 112 -8.52 2.67 -8.68
N GLN A 113 -7.46 2.87 -7.90
CA GLN A 113 -7.30 2.47 -6.48
C GLN A 113 -5.82 2.45 -6.03
N TYR A 114 -4.86 2.54 -6.96
CA TYR A 114 -3.42 2.60 -6.68
C TYR A 114 -2.78 3.99 -6.94
N ASP A 115 -3.58 5.03 -7.12
CA ASP A 115 -3.09 6.40 -7.36
C ASP A 115 -2.37 7.03 -6.15
N ALA A 116 -2.40 6.38 -4.98
CA ALA A 116 -1.66 6.86 -3.81
C ALA A 116 -0.12 6.82 -3.98
N PHE A 117 0.39 6.08 -4.97
CA PHE A 117 1.84 5.89 -5.18
C PHE A 117 2.32 6.25 -6.59
N VAL A 118 1.44 6.80 -7.43
CA VAL A 118 1.80 7.27 -8.78
C VAL A 118 2.23 8.73 -8.66
N ARG A 119 3.39 9.05 -9.25
CA ARG A 119 3.89 10.42 -9.27
C ARG A 119 2.88 11.33 -10.00
N ALA A 120 2.27 12.26 -9.29
CA ALA A 120 1.50 13.33 -9.94
C ALA A 120 2.40 14.06 -10.95
N PRO A 121 1.91 14.39 -12.15
CA PRO A 121 2.71 15.10 -13.15
C PRO A 121 3.27 16.40 -12.56
N GLY A 122 4.59 16.59 -12.65
CA GLY A 122 5.29 17.77 -12.12
C GLY A 122 5.96 17.62 -10.75
N GLN A 123 5.86 16.47 -10.08
CA GLN A 123 6.60 16.26 -8.82
C GLN A 123 8.12 16.15 -9.03
N PRO A 124 8.94 16.77 -8.16
CA PRO A 124 10.39 16.78 -8.31
C PRO A 124 10.98 15.37 -8.18
N LYS A 125 11.90 15.02 -9.09
CA LYS A 125 12.64 13.77 -9.03
C LYS A 125 13.77 13.91 -8.02
N ILE A 126 14.01 12.87 -7.22
CA ILE A 126 15.14 12.80 -6.29
C ILE A 126 16.07 11.67 -6.75
N ASP A 127 17.38 11.94 -6.79
CA ASP A 127 18.40 10.91 -6.89
C ASP A 127 18.64 10.33 -5.49
N HIS A 128 18.10 9.15 -5.21
CA HIS A 128 18.20 8.54 -3.88
C HIS A 128 19.63 8.07 -3.53
N LEU A 129 20.48 7.82 -4.52
CA LEU A 129 21.88 7.42 -4.29
C LEU A 129 22.72 8.62 -3.86
N ARG A 130 22.55 9.75 -4.54
CA ARG A 130 23.27 11.01 -4.26
C ARG A 130 22.56 11.90 -3.23
N ARG A 131 21.30 11.61 -2.91
CA ARG A 131 20.39 12.46 -2.12
C ARG A 131 20.27 13.88 -2.71
N LEU A 132 20.13 13.98 -4.03
CA LEU A 132 20.00 15.25 -4.75
C LEU A 132 18.59 15.45 -5.30
N HIS A 133 18.05 16.66 -5.15
CA HIS A 133 16.80 17.05 -5.79
C HIS A 133 17.09 17.47 -7.24
N LEU A 134 16.50 16.77 -8.19
CA LEU A 134 16.69 17.00 -9.63
C LEU A 134 15.58 17.86 -10.26
N GLY A 135 14.57 18.23 -9.47
CA GLY A 135 13.42 18.99 -9.96
C GLY A 135 12.47 18.15 -10.84
N ALA A 136 11.42 18.78 -11.36
CA ALA A 136 10.40 18.11 -12.17
C ALA A 136 10.94 17.69 -13.56
N TYR A 137 11.90 18.45 -14.08
CA TYR A 137 12.56 18.22 -15.37
C TYR A 137 14.08 18.16 -15.14
N PRO A 138 14.63 16.98 -14.79
CA PRO A 138 16.07 16.81 -14.60
C PRO A 138 16.81 17.21 -15.87
N THR A 139 17.77 18.12 -15.75
CA THR A 139 18.72 18.44 -16.83
C THR A 139 19.84 17.40 -16.92
N GLU A 140 20.06 16.64 -15.86
CA GLU A 140 21.04 15.55 -15.77
C GLU A 140 20.37 14.18 -15.76
N GLU A 141 21.04 13.18 -16.35
CA GLU A 141 20.59 11.78 -16.25
C GLU A 141 20.62 11.29 -14.79
N CYS A 142 19.54 10.65 -14.36
CA CYS A 142 19.51 9.99 -13.06
C CYS A 142 20.37 8.74 -13.12
N LYS A 143 21.28 8.58 -12.15
CA LYS A 143 22.01 7.34 -11.98
C LYS A 143 21.02 6.24 -11.60
N SER A 144 20.85 5.25 -12.47
CA SER A 144 20.08 4.04 -12.17
C SER A 144 21.04 2.92 -11.77
N CYS A 145 20.61 2.08 -10.83
CA CYS A 145 21.35 0.87 -10.52
C CYS A 145 21.15 -0.11 -11.68
N THR A 146 22.16 -0.31 -12.51
CA THR A 146 22.16 -1.37 -13.52
C THR A 146 22.71 -2.64 -12.88
N ARG A 147 21.82 -3.56 -12.49
CA ARG A 147 22.20 -4.94 -12.24
C ARG A 147 21.15 -5.88 -12.79
#